data_AF-A0A947QYH0-F1
#
_entry.id   AF-A0A947QYH0-F1
#
_cell.length_a   1.000
_cell.length_b   1.000
_cell.length_c   1.000
_cell.angle_alpha   90.00
_cell.angle_beta   90.00
_cell.angle_gamma   90.00
#
_symmetry.space_group_name_H-M   'P 1'
#
loop_
_entity.id
_entity.type
_entity.pdbx_description
1 polymer ?
#
loop_
_entity_poly.entity_id
_entity_poly.type
_entity_poly.pdbx_seq_one_letter_code
_entity_poly.pdbx_strand_id
1 'polypeptide(L)'
;QVEGQQDTFTAHNGFFRGHCDGIIHGITQRPHILEIKSANKKKFESFKKHGVQKTYPVYYSQCQCYMGYSGLERALVIVQCKDNSEIYTERIYFIKPDFEALHRRAYDIITANSPPDKIDDDFECTWCNYRTTCLYPEEAIMEDQYCGTCYYMGFKGLKSTCRHPNHPYPILTWGIKCDDWLSDTEKGPIPVKRLPIEEIHFQNDNQK
;
A
#
# COMPACT_ATOMS: atom_id res chain seq x y z
N GLN A 1 11.47 -3.15 28.63
CA GLN A 1 10.13 -2.53 28.60
C GLN A 1 9.72 -2.36 27.14
N VAL A 2 8.46 -2.61 26.80
CA VAL A 2 7.92 -2.38 25.44
C VAL A 2 6.76 -1.40 25.55
N GLU A 3 6.77 -0.36 24.72
CA GLU A 3 5.70 0.64 24.61
C GLU A 3 5.29 0.84 23.16
N GLY A 4 4.30 1.69 22.88
CA GLY A 4 3.88 2.02 21.52
C GLY A 4 3.39 0.82 20.70
N GLN A 5 2.80 -0.17 21.40
CA GLN A 5 2.31 -1.40 20.77
C GLN A 5 1.17 -1.03 19.81
N GLN A 6 1.32 -1.39 18.53
CA GLN A 6 0.37 -1.04 17.46
C GLN A 6 0.29 0.48 17.14
N ASP A 7 1.30 1.26 17.54
CA ASP A 7 1.34 2.68 17.21
C ASP A 7 1.21 2.88 15.70
N THR A 8 0.31 3.80 15.34
CA THR A 8 -0.03 4.07 13.96
C THR A 8 0.87 5.17 13.41
N PHE A 9 1.76 4.83 12.50
CA PHE A 9 2.45 5.81 11.70
C PHE A 9 1.54 6.22 10.55
N THR A 10 1.30 7.52 10.40
CA THR A 10 0.51 8.05 9.28
C THR A 10 1.32 9.12 8.56
N ALA A 11 1.39 9.02 7.24
CA ALA A 11 1.99 9.99 6.35
C ALA A 11 1.08 10.23 5.13
N HIS A 12 1.48 11.15 4.25
CA HIS A 12 0.81 11.39 2.97
C HIS A 12 -0.70 11.65 3.12
N ASN A 13 -1.09 12.60 3.99
CA ASN A 13 -2.50 12.95 4.27
C ASN A 13 -3.40 11.75 4.68
N GLY A 14 -2.84 10.72 5.30
CA GLY A 14 -3.62 9.55 5.71
C GLY A 14 -3.55 8.37 4.75
N PHE A 15 -3.03 8.57 3.53
CA PHE A 15 -2.96 7.52 2.51
C PHE A 15 -1.82 6.52 2.74
N PHE A 16 -0.81 6.87 3.55
CA PHE A 16 0.24 5.95 3.94
C PHE A 16 0.17 5.67 5.43
N ARG A 17 -0.06 4.41 5.79
CA ARG A 17 -0.19 3.98 7.19
C ARG A 17 0.55 2.68 7.45
N GLY A 18 1.11 2.54 8.64
CA GLY A 18 1.65 1.28 9.13
C GLY A 18 1.63 1.20 10.65
N HIS A 19 1.76 -0.01 11.17
CA HIS A 19 1.75 -0.31 12.60
C HIS A 19 3.00 -1.13 12.92
N CYS A 20 3.86 -0.62 13.80
CA CYS A 20 4.94 -1.43 14.34
C CYS A 20 4.43 -2.32 15.48
N ASP A 21 5.09 -3.45 15.71
CA ASP A 21 4.74 -4.32 16.84
C ASP A 21 5.02 -3.65 18.19
N GLY A 22 5.98 -2.72 18.25
CA GLY A 22 6.17 -1.79 19.36
C GLY A 22 7.52 -1.07 19.34
N ILE A 23 7.86 -0.42 20.45
CA ILE A 23 9.16 0.18 20.73
C ILE A 23 9.76 -0.54 21.93
N ILE A 24 10.95 -1.14 21.76
CA ILE A 24 11.63 -1.90 22.81
C ILE A 24 12.80 -1.11 23.42
N HIS A 25 12.82 -1.07 24.76
CA HIS A 25 13.84 -0.44 25.58
C HIS A 25 14.69 -1.49 26.32
N GLY A 26 15.95 -1.13 26.62
CA GLY A 26 16.85 -1.96 27.44
C GLY A 26 17.73 -2.94 26.67
N ILE A 27 17.63 -2.98 25.34
CA ILE A 27 18.56 -3.74 24.48
C ILE A 27 19.90 -3.01 24.33
N THR A 28 19.83 -1.68 24.20
CA THR A 28 20.97 -0.76 24.27
C THR A 28 20.53 0.48 25.05
N GLN A 29 21.41 1.47 25.17
CA GLN A 29 21.05 2.78 25.72
C GLN A 29 20.01 3.55 24.87
N ARG A 30 19.83 3.21 23.57
CA ARG A 30 18.77 3.80 22.72
C ARG A 30 17.64 2.79 22.45
N PRO A 31 16.38 3.24 22.38
CA PRO A 31 15.24 2.41 22.01
C PRO A 31 15.34 1.91 20.56
N HIS A 32 14.59 0.85 20.27
CA HIS A 32 14.48 0.27 18.94
C HIS A 32 13.01 0.13 18.55
N ILE A 33 12.68 0.33 17.28
CA ILE A 33 11.47 -0.26 16.69
C ILE A 33 11.54 -1.78 16.87
N LEU A 34 10.45 -2.40 17.29
CA LEU A 34 10.32 -3.85 17.42
C LEU A 34 9.48 -4.39 16.27
N GLU A 35 10.02 -5.40 15.58
CA GLU A 35 9.32 -6.12 14.51
C GLU A 35 9.48 -7.63 14.74
N ILE A 36 8.38 -8.35 14.95
CA ILE A 36 8.35 -9.77 15.28
C ILE A 36 7.69 -10.54 14.14
N LYS A 37 8.38 -11.56 13.66
CA LYS A 37 7.89 -12.43 12.58
C LYS A 37 8.11 -13.90 12.89
N SER A 38 7.40 -14.75 12.16
CA SER A 38 7.67 -16.19 12.14
C SER A 38 7.94 -16.67 10.72
N ALA A 39 8.80 -17.67 10.58
CA ALA A 39 9.24 -18.21 9.30
C ALA A 39 9.33 -19.74 9.33
N ASN A 40 9.11 -20.39 8.19
CA ASN A 40 9.45 -21.81 8.06
C ASN A 40 10.98 -21.98 8.06
N LYS A 41 11.48 -23.20 8.30
CA LYS A 41 12.92 -23.50 8.42
C LYS A 41 13.73 -23.01 7.22
N LYS A 42 13.26 -23.20 5.99
CA LYS A 42 13.96 -22.75 4.77
C LYS A 42 14.18 -21.22 4.78
N LYS A 43 13.15 -20.45 5.09
CA LYS A 43 13.23 -18.98 5.14
C LYS A 43 13.99 -18.52 6.38
N PHE A 44 13.86 -19.22 7.50
CA PHE A 44 14.62 -18.95 8.73
C PHE A 44 16.13 -19.11 8.53
N GLU A 45 16.58 -20.17 7.88
CA GLU A 45 18.00 -20.34 7.51
C GLU A 45 18.47 -19.24 6.54
N SER A 46 17.59 -18.74 5.66
CA SER A 46 17.91 -17.58 4.83
C SER A 46 18.17 -16.32 5.67
N PHE A 47 17.35 -16.05 6.70
CA PHE A 47 17.58 -14.92 7.61
C PHE A 47 18.94 -15.03 8.31
N LYS A 48 19.28 -16.21 8.86
CA LYS A 48 20.61 -16.43 9.48
C LYS A 48 21.75 -16.15 8.51
N LYS A 49 21.60 -16.57 7.24
CA LYS A 49 22.67 -16.49 6.23
C LYS A 49 22.81 -15.10 5.59
N HIS A 50 21.70 -14.40 5.37
CA HIS A 50 21.66 -13.21 4.51
C HIS A 50 21.12 -11.95 5.19
N GLY A 51 20.54 -12.08 6.38
CA GLY A 51 19.90 -10.99 7.10
C GLY A 51 18.56 -10.56 6.49
N VAL A 52 17.85 -9.71 7.22
CA VAL A 52 16.49 -9.24 6.92
C VAL A 52 16.43 -8.51 5.59
N GLN A 53 17.40 -7.63 5.29
CA GLN A 53 17.38 -6.83 4.07
C GLN A 53 17.35 -7.68 2.80
N LYS A 54 18.14 -8.76 2.74
CA LYS A 54 18.19 -9.65 1.57
C LYS A 54 17.08 -10.69 1.60
N THR A 55 16.80 -11.27 2.77
CA THR A 55 15.81 -12.35 2.89
C THR A 55 14.39 -11.84 2.74
N TYR A 56 14.08 -10.64 3.25
CA TYR A 56 12.76 -10.06 3.23
C TYR A 56 12.81 -8.52 3.10
N PRO A 57 13.07 -7.99 1.90
CA PRO A 57 13.22 -6.55 1.66
C PRO A 57 12.03 -5.69 2.12
N VAL A 58 10.81 -6.25 2.13
CA VAL A 58 9.60 -5.57 2.61
C VAL A 58 9.70 -5.25 4.11
N TYR A 59 10.16 -6.18 4.95
CA TYR A 59 10.30 -5.94 6.39
C TYR A 59 11.42 -4.97 6.71
N TYR A 60 12.51 -5.03 5.93
CA TYR A 60 13.54 -4.00 5.99
C TYR A 60 12.97 -2.61 5.66
N SER A 61 12.16 -2.52 4.61
CA SER A 61 11.51 -1.27 4.20
C SER A 61 10.54 -0.75 5.26
N GLN A 62 9.77 -1.62 5.91
CA GLN A 62 8.92 -1.27 7.04
C GLN A 62 9.74 -0.68 8.19
N CYS A 63 10.85 -1.33 8.57
CA CYS A 63 11.74 -0.82 9.60
C CYS A 63 12.29 0.57 9.25
N GLN A 64 12.75 0.79 8.01
CA GLN A 64 13.23 2.11 7.56
C GLN A 64 12.14 3.18 7.63
N CYS A 65 10.92 2.87 7.19
CA CYS A 65 9.78 3.77 7.30
C CYS A 65 9.46 4.11 8.76
N TYR A 66 9.34 3.11 9.63
CA TYR A 66 9.04 3.34 11.04
C TYR A 66 10.12 4.14 11.75
N MET A 67 11.40 3.85 11.50
CA MET A 67 12.51 4.65 12.00
C MET A 67 12.44 6.10 11.51
N GLY A 68 12.22 6.31 10.20
CA GLY A 68 12.11 7.65 9.62
C GLY A 68 10.94 8.48 10.15
N TYR A 69 9.78 7.86 10.39
CA TYR A 69 8.61 8.57 10.92
C TYR A 69 8.63 8.75 12.44
N SER A 70 9.25 7.83 13.19
CA SER A 70 9.38 7.94 14.65
C SER A 70 10.57 8.78 15.11
N GLY A 71 11.55 9.01 14.24
CA GLY A 71 12.85 9.60 14.60
C GLY A 71 13.79 8.62 15.33
N LEU A 72 13.43 7.34 15.42
CA LEU A 72 14.31 6.31 15.97
C LEU A 72 15.36 5.89 14.94
N GLU A 73 16.56 5.55 15.41
CA GLU A 73 17.69 5.20 14.54
C GLU A 73 17.90 3.69 14.39
N ARG A 74 17.12 2.87 15.12
CA ARG A 74 17.35 1.42 15.22
C ARG A 74 16.04 0.66 15.25
N ALA A 75 16.06 -0.53 14.66
CA ALA A 75 15.04 -1.54 14.79
C ALA A 75 15.66 -2.86 15.27
N LEU A 76 14.92 -3.64 16.06
CA LEU A 76 15.22 -5.00 16.42
C LEU A 76 14.18 -5.90 15.74
N VAL A 77 14.65 -6.70 14.80
CA VAL A 77 13.84 -7.74 14.17
C VAL A 77 14.05 -9.03 14.91
N ILE A 78 12.96 -9.69 15.28
CA ILE A 78 12.94 -11.02 15.90
C ILE A 78 12.20 -11.95 14.95
N VAL A 79 12.83 -13.06 14.58
CA VAL A 79 12.21 -14.10 13.77
C VAL A 79 12.19 -15.41 14.55
N GLN A 80 11.02 -16.00 14.71
CA GLN A 80 10.87 -17.36 15.26
C GLN A 80 10.73 -18.38 14.13
N CYS A 81 11.50 -19.45 14.20
CA CYS A 81 11.31 -20.62 13.34
C CYS A 81 10.08 -21.42 13.79
N LYS A 82 9.10 -21.59 12.90
CA LYS A 82 7.85 -22.32 13.22
C LYS A 82 8.09 -23.82 13.48
N ASP A 83 9.17 -24.37 12.95
CA ASP A 83 9.42 -25.82 12.96
C ASP A 83 10.12 -26.30 14.24
N ASN A 84 10.93 -25.44 14.87
CA ASN A 84 11.72 -25.81 16.06
C ASN A 84 11.78 -24.71 17.14
N SER A 85 11.00 -23.63 16.99
CA SER A 85 10.96 -22.47 17.90
C SER A 85 12.29 -21.74 18.11
N GLU A 86 13.29 -21.97 17.26
CA GLU A 86 14.56 -21.25 17.31
C GLU A 86 14.34 -19.76 17.01
N ILE A 87 15.10 -18.89 17.67
CA ILE A 87 14.99 -17.44 17.54
C ILE A 87 16.21 -16.87 16.83
N TYR A 88 15.95 -16.07 15.80
CA TYR A 88 16.93 -15.22 15.15
C TYR A 88 16.64 -13.75 15.53
N THR A 89 17.68 -12.96 15.76
CA THR A 89 17.55 -11.53 16.00
C THR A 89 18.54 -10.73 15.17
N GLU A 90 18.10 -9.60 14.64
CA GLU A 90 18.95 -8.67 13.88
C GLU A 90 18.64 -7.23 14.29
N ARG A 91 19.68 -6.42 14.48
CA ARG A 91 19.53 -4.97 14.60
C ARG A 91 19.69 -4.31 13.23
N ILE A 92 18.67 -3.59 12.80
CA ILE A 92 18.69 -2.77 11.59
C ILE A 92 18.93 -1.32 12.01
N TYR A 93 19.77 -0.61 11.25
CA TYR A 93 20.05 0.81 11.47
C TYR A 93 19.32 1.67 10.45
N PHE A 94 18.92 2.86 10.86
CA PHE A 94 18.29 3.83 9.98
C PHE A 94 19.26 4.28 8.88
N ILE A 95 18.80 4.19 7.63
CA ILE A 95 19.49 4.65 6.44
C ILE A 95 18.62 5.72 5.80
N LYS A 96 18.98 6.98 6.01
CA LYS A 96 18.21 8.13 5.52
C LYS A 96 17.91 8.06 4.02
N PRO A 97 18.88 7.74 3.13
CA PRO A 97 18.59 7.57 1.71
C PRO A 97 17.51 6.52 1.40
N ASP A 98 17.53 5.38 2.10
CA ASP A 98 16.55 4.31 1.89
C ASP A 98 15.15 4.77 2.31
N PHE A 99 15.05 5.46 3.45
CA PHE A 99 13.80 6.07 3.88
C PHE A 99 13.28 7.12 2.89
N GLU A 100 14.14 8.02 2.42
CA GLU A 100 13.73 9.06 1.47
C GLU A 100 13.26 8.46 0.15
N ALA A 101 13.91 7.40 -0.34
CA ALA A 101 13.49 6.65 -1.51
C ALA A 101 12.12 5.97 -1.30
N LEU A 102 11.91 5.33 -0.15
CA LEU A 102 10.62 4.70 0.21
C LEU A 102 9.50 5.74 0.36
N HIS A 103 9.79 6.85 1.02
CA HIS A 103 8.85 7.95 1.21
C HIS A 103 8.42 8.57 -0.13
N ARG A 104 9.38 8.77 -1.05
CA ARG A 104 9.11 9.22 -2.43
C ARG A 104 8.27 8.21 -3.20
N ARG A 105 8.67 6.93 -3.19
CA ARG A 105 7.91 5.86 -3.85
C ARG A 105 6.47 5.78 -3.37
N ALA A 106 6.23 5.95 -2.07
CA ALA A 106 4.87 6.00 -1.53
C ALA A 106 4.07 7.19 -2.10
N TYR A 107 4.67 8.38 -2.18
CA TYR A 107 4.04 9.54 -2.80
C TYR A 107 3.68 9.27 -4.28
N ASP A 108 4.61 8.72 -5.04
CA ASP A 108 4.42 8.45 -6.47
C ASP A 108 3.29 7.45 -6.70
N ILE A 109 3.23 6.38 -5.89
CA ILE A 109 2.14 5.38 -5.94
C ILE A 109 0.80 6.00 -5.56
N ILE A 110 0.74 6.77 -4.46
CA ILE A 110 -0.52 7.35 -3.96
C ILE A 110 -1.09 8.35 -4.96
N THR A 111 -0.22 9.14 -5.59
CA THR A 111 -0.65 10.22 -6.50
C THR A 111 -0.80 9.75 -7.96
N ALA A 112 -0.56 8.47 -8.23
CA ALA A 112 -0.74 7.90 -9.56
C ALA A 112 -2.23 7.92 -9.96
N ASN A 113 -2.50 8.54 -11.12
CA ASN A 113 -3.84 8.61 -11.70
C ASN A 113 -4.12 7.48 -12.70
N SER A 114 -3.10 6.67 -12.99
CA SER A 114 -3.13 5.53 -13.89
C SER A 114 -2.49 4.33 -13.17
N PRO A 115 -2.95 3.10 -13.43
CA PRO A 115 -2.30 1.91 -12.91
C PRO A 115 -0.86 1.81 -13.42
N PRO A 116 0.02 1.10 -12.70
CA PRO A 116 1.36 0.79 -13.20
C PRO A 116 1.27 -0.08 -14.47
N ASP A 117 2.38 -0.13 -15.21
CA ASP A 117 2.52 -1.06 -16.33
C ASP A 117 2.27 -2.50 -15.89
N LYS A 118 1.60 -3.27 -16.75
CA LYS A 118 1.31 -4.68 -16.46
C LYS A 118 2.61 -5.48 -16.43
N ILE A 119 2.67 -6.42 -15.51
CA ILE A 119 3.69 -7.47 -15.46
C ILE A 119 3.13 -8.75 -16.09
N ASP A 120 4.03 -9.68 -16.41
CA ASP A 120 3.65 -11.03 -16.83
C ASP A 120 2.90 -11.78 -15.70
N ASP A 121 2.02 -12.71 -16.07
CA ASP A 121 1.29 -13.56 -15.11
C ASP A 121 2.21 -14.62 -14.51
N ASP A 122 3.02 -14.18 -13.54
CA ASP A 122 3.99 -15.00 -12.83
C ASP A 122 3.39 -15.72 -11.62
N PHE A 123 4.16 -16.62 -11.00
CA PHE A 123 3.74 -17.38 -9.82
C PHE A 123 3.21 -16.49 -8.68
N GLU A 124 3.74 -15.29 -8.51
CA GLU A 124 3.29 -14.32 -7.50
C GLU A 124 1.84 -13.86 -7.72
N CYS A 125 1.38 -13.81 -8.98
CA CYS A 125 0.01 -13.45 -9.32
C CYS A 125 -1.02 -14.46 -8.78
N THR A 126 -0.63 -15.73 -8.61
CA THR A 126 -1.50 -16.81 -8.06
C THR A 126 -2.19 -16.41 -6.75
N TRP A 127 -1.51 -15.62 -5.93
CA TRP A 127 -2.01 -15.20 -4.60
C TRP A 127 -2.36 -13.72 -4.53
N CYS A 128 -2.41 -13.03 -5.69
CA CYS A 128 -2.75 -11.62 -5.76
C CYS A 128 -4.27 -11.44 -5.78
N ASN A 129 -4.80 -10.75 -4.76
CA ASN A 129 -6.23 -10.41 -4.66
C ASN A 129 -6.73 -9.54 -5.82
N TYR A 130 -5.82 -8.88 -6.55
CA TYR A 130 -6.13 -8.01 -7.69
C TYR A 130 -5.81 -8.66 -9.03
N ARG A 131 -5.56 -9.99 -9.08
CA ARG A 131 -5.20 -10.69 -10.32
C ARG A 131 -6.29 -10.52 -11.40
N THR A 132 -7.56 -10.72 -11.05
CA THR A 132 -8.69 -10.54 -12.00
C THR A 132 -8.75 -9.10 -12.51
N THR A 133 -8.74 -8.12 -11.60
CA THR A 133 -8.67 -6.68 -11.90
C THR A 133 -7.51 -6.33 -12.85
N CYS A 134 -6.34 -6.93 -12.66
CA CYS A 134 -5.15 -6.66 -13.48
C CYS A 134 -5.17 -7.35 -14.85
N LEU A 135 -5.43 -8.66 -14.88
CA LEU A 135 -5.28 -9.51 -16.07
C LEU A 135 -6.54 -9.60 -16.93
N TYR A 136 -7.70 -9.66 -16.28
CA TYR A 136 -9.02 -9.82 -16.90
C TYR A 136 -9.94 -8.68 -16.44
N PRO A 137 -9.57 -7.41 -16.70
CA PRO A 137 -10.34 -6.29 -16.19
C PRO A 137 -11.80 -6.38 -16.59
N GLU A 138 -12.12 -6.87 -17.78
CA GLU A 138 -13.47 -7.13 -18.30
C GLU A 138 -14.31 -8.12 -17.47
N GLU A 139 -13.68 -8.98 -16.68
CA GLU A 139 -14.36 -9.94 -15.81
C GLU A 139 -14.47 -9.45 -14.36
N ALA A 140 -13.71 -8.44 -13.98
CA ALA A 140 -13.62 -7.97 -12.60
C ALA A 140 -14.82 -7.10 -12.21
N ILE A 141 -15.56 -7.48 -11.18
CA ILE A 141 -16.74 -6.75 -10.72
C ILE A 141 -16.37 -5.81 -9.57
N MET A 142 -16.76 -4.55 -9.68
CA MET A 142 -16.62 -3.56 -8.60
C MET A 142 -17.91 -3.54 -7.75
N GLU A 143 -17.84 -4.16 -6.57
CA GLU A 143 -19.00 -4.28 -5.66
C GLU A 143 -19.28 -2.98 -4.88
N ASP A 144 -18.23 -2.23 -4.55
CA ASP A 144 -18.28 -1.00 -3.78
C ASP A 144 -18.46 0.23 -4.69
N GLN A 145 -19.66 0.82 -4.69
CA GLN A 145 -20.04 1.91 -5.61
C GLN A 145 -20.13 3.28 -4.90
N TYR A 146 -19.05 4.04 -4.91
CA TYR A 146 -18.98 5.42 -4.39
C TYR A 146 -17.96 6.26 -5.15
N CYS A 147 -17.88 7.57 -4.93
CA CYS A 147 -17.00 8.47 -5.69
C CYS A 147 -15.51 8.07 -5.63
N GLY A 148 -15.09 7.43 -4.55
CA GLY A 148 -13.76 6.87 -4.35
C GLY A 148 -13.41 5.65 -5.23
N THR A 149 -14.40 4.99 -5.80
CA THR A 149 -14.25 3.87 -6.75
C THR A 149 -14.71 4.25 -8.17
N CYS A 150 -15.27 5.45 -8.34
CA CYS A 150 -15.69 6.00 -9.63
C CYS A 150 -14.53 6.11 -10.63
N TYR A 151 -14.85 6.03 -11.92
CA TYR A 151 -13.92 6.29 -13.01
C TYR A 151 -13.17 7.62 -12.85
N TYR A 152 -13.89 8.68 -12.52
CA TYR A 152 -13.33 10.04 -12.43
C TYR A 152 -12.47 10.26 -11.19
N MET A 153 -12.40 9.28 -10.28
CA MET A 153 -11.52 9.35 -9.12
C MET A 153 -10.07 9.52 -9.57
N GLY A 154 -9.40 10.48 -8.95
CA GLY A 154 -7.97 10.69 -9.11
C GLY A 154 -7.38 11.51 -7.98
N PHE A 155 -6.13 11.89 -8.17
CA PHE A 155 -5.32 12.65 -7.24
C PHE A 155 -4.77 13.91 -7.89
N LYS A 156 -4.86 15.04 -7.16
CA LYS A 156 -4.12 16.27 -7.45
C LYS A 156 -3.10 16.48 -6.34
N GLY A 157 -1.92 15.89 -6.50
CA GLY A 157 -1.01 15.66 -5.36
C GLY A 157 -1.68 14.75 -4.33
N LEU A 158 -1.49 15.00 -3.04
CA LEU A 158 -2.09 14.21 -1.95
C LEU A 158 -3.58 14.55 -1.66
N LYS A 159 -4.33 14.96 -2.67
CA LYS A 159 -5.77 15.27 -2.57
C LYS A 159 -6.56 14.38 -3.51
N SER A 160 -7.33 13.45 -2.95
CA SER A 160 -8.37 12.73 -3.67
C SER A 160 -9.37 13.72 -4.25
N THR A 161 -9.61 13.65 -5.55
CA THR A 161 -10.41 14.63 -6.30
C THR A 161 -11.28 13.89 -7.31
N CYS A 162 -12.54 14.31 -7.41
CA CYS A 162 -13.37 13.96 -8.55
C CYS A 162 -12.87 14.77 -9.76
N ARG A 163 -12.61 14.09 -10.89
CA ARG A 163 -12.21 14.72 -12.16
C ARG A 163 -13.37 14.85 -13.14
N HIS A 164 -14.61 14.66 -12.68
CA HIS A 164 -15.79 14.77 -13.52
C HIS A 164 -16.00 16.25 -13.94
N PRO A 165 -16.27 16.55 -15.22
CA PRO A 165 -16.30 17.93 -15.73
C PRO A 165 -17.31 18.84 -15.04
N ASN A 166 -18.46 18.30 -14.63
CA ASN A 166 -19.54 19.08 -14.03
C ASN A 166 -19.26 19.49 -12.57
N HIS A 167 -18.39 18.77 -11.85
CA HIS A 167 -18.17 19.00 -10.41
C HIS A 167 -16.78 18.55 -9.92
N PRO A 168 -15.68 19.18 -10.38
CA PRO A 168 -14.32 18.74 -10.08
C PRO A 168 -13.89 19.12 -8.65
N TYR A 169 -14.50 18.49 -7.64
CA TYR A 169 -14.32 18.78 -6.22
C TYR A 169 -13.46 17.74 -5.51
N PRO A 170 -12.78 18.13 -4.41
CA PRO A 170 -12.12 17.19 -3.51
C PRO A 170 -13.09 16.15 -2.95
N ILE A 171 -12.68 14.88 -2.93
CA ILE A 171 -13.40 13.81 -2.25
C ILE A 171 -12.93 13.80 -0.81
N LEU A 172 -13.74 14.42 0.08
CA LEU A 172 -13.42 14.57 1.50
C LEU A 172 -13.88 13.37 2.34
N THR A 173 -14.87 12.63 1.86
CA THR A 173 -15.49 11.53 2.59
C THR A 173 -15.60 10.30 1.69
N TRP A 174 -15.07 9.18 2.17
CA TRP A 174 -15.18 7.88 1.51
C TRP A 174 -16.58 7.29 1.70
N GLY A 175 -17.06 6.49 0.73
CA GLY A 175 -18.37 5.85 0.80
C GLY A 175 -19.56 6.72 0.35
N ILE A 176 -19.32 7.95 -0.10
CA ILE A 176 -20.38 8.83 -0.65
C ILE A 176 -20.38 8.73 -2.19
N LYS A 177 -21.57 8.60 -2.77
CA LYS A 177 -21.82 8.71 -4.22
C LYS A 177 -22.38 10.10 -4.56
N CYS A 178 -22.08 10.59 -5.77
CA CYS A 178 -22.73 11.75 -6.36
C CYS A 178 -23.83 11.31 -7.34
N ASP A 179 -24.67 12.25 -7.77
CA ASP A 179 -25.72 11.97 -8.75
C ASP A 179 -25.14 11.69 -10.16
N ASP A 180 -24.01 12.31 -10.50
CA ASP A 180 -23.25 12.04 -11.73
C ASP A 180 -22.25 10.86 -11.57
N TRP A 181 -22.49 9.96 -10.61
CA TRP A 181 -21.61 8.81 -10.43
C TRP A 181 -21.70 7.90 -11.65
N LEU A 182 -20.68 7.96 -12.49
CA LEU A 182 -20.58 7.12 -13.68
C LEU A 182 -19.80 5.86 -13.34
N SER A 183 -20.52 4.76 -13.28
CA SER A 183 -20.02 3.48 -13.79
C SER A 183 -20.49 3.30 -15.22
N ASP A 184 -19.81 2.45 -15.98
CA ASP A 184 -20.13 2.09 -17.37
C ASP A 184 -21.44 1.25 -17.49
N THR A 185 -22.49 1.62 -16.74
CA THR A 185 -23.61 0.75 -16.35
C THR A 185 -24.87 0.92 -17.18
N GLU A 186 -24.75 1.08 -18.49
CA GLU A 186 -25.88 0.67 -19.34
C GLU A 186 -25.86 -0.83 -19.69
N LYS A 187 -24.77 -1.59 -19.42
CA LYS A 187 -24.64 -2.99 -19.91
C LYS A 187 -23.94 -4.00 -18.99
N GLY A 188 -24.28 -4.08 -17.70
CA GLY A 188 -23.88 -5.20 -16.84
C GLY A 188 -22.53 -5.04 -16.11
N PRO A 189 -21.92 -6.14 -15.60
CA PRO A 189 -20.70 -6.07 -14.77
C PRO A 189 -19.55 -5.35 -15.50
N ILE A 190 -18.87 -4.46 -14.77
CA ILE A 190 -18.06 -3.38 -15.33
C ILE A 190 -16.61 -3.82 -15.51
N PRO A 191 -15.96 -3.57 -16.67
CA PRO A 191 -14.53 -3.75 -16.81
C PRO A 191 -13.72 -2.81 -15.90
N VAL A 192 -12.73 -3.32 -15.16
CA VAL A 192 -11.77 -2.52 -14.38
C VAL A 192 -10.92 -1.56 -15.23
N LYS A 193 -10.88 -1.77 -16.56
CA LYS A 193 -10.11 -0.96 -17.48
C LYS A 193 -10.66 0.47 -17.48
N ARG A 194 -9.97 1.37 -16.78
CA ARG A 194 -10.17 2.82 -16.93
C ARG A 194 -9.78 3.18 -18.37
N LEU A 195 -10.75 3.61 -19.17
CA LEU A 195 -10.48 4.26 -20.43
C LEU A 195 -9.68 5.57 -20.19
N PRO A 196 -9.06 6.17 -21.21
CA PRO A 196 -8.54 7.52 -21.14
C PRO A 196 -9.68 8.53 -20.93
N ILE A 197 -9.44 9.61 -20.18
CA ILE A 197 -10.45 10.67 -19.97
C ILE A 197 -10.90 11.26 -21.32
N GLU A 198 -10.03 11.31 -22.33
CA GLU A 198 -10.37 11.81 -23.65
C GLU A 198 -11.37 10.93 -24.42
N GLU A 199 -11.49 9.65 -24.06
CA GLU A 199 -12.37 8.67 -24.73
C GLU A 199 -13.78 8.60 -24.11
N ILE A 200 -14.03 9.30 -22.99
CA ILE A 200 -15.38 9.44 -22.45
C ILE A 200 -16.07 10.60 -23.15
N HIS A 201 -16.68 10.28 -24.28
CA HIS A 201 -17.72 11.14 -24.83
C HIS A 201 -18.99 10.89 -24.01
N PHE A 202 -19.45 11.91 -23.29
CA PHE A 202 -20.85 11.98 -22.89
C PHE A 202 -21.65 11.80 -24.18
N GLN A 203 -22.44 10.72 -24.27
CA GLN A 203 -23.56 10.77 -25.20
C GLN A 203 -24.36 11.97 -24.74
N ASN A 204 -24.27 13.06 -25.51
CA ASN A 204 -25.18 14.17 -25.33
C ASN A 204 -26.57 13.54 -25.45
N ASP A 205 -27.30 13.49 -24.33
CA ASP A 205 -28.74 13.29 -24.33
C ASP A 205 -29.37 14.53 -24.98
N ASN A 206 -29.16 14.65 -26.28
CA ASN A 206 -30.10 15.26 -27.20
C ASN A 206 -31.19 14.22 -27.45
N GLN A 207 -32.02 13.96 -26.45
CA GLN A 207 -33.34 13.39 -26.64
C GLN A 207 -34.36 14.17 -25.80
N LYS A 208 -34.99 15.13 -26.51
CA LYS A 208 -36.34 15.69 -26.37
C LYS A 208 -37.06 15.57 -25.03
#